data_AF-A0A1J4SU45-F1
#
_entry.id   AF-A0A1J4SU45-F1
#
_cell.length_a   1.000
_cell.length_b   1.000
_cell.length_c   1.000
_cell.angle_alpha   90.00
_cell.angle_beta   90.00
_cell.angle_gamma   90.00
#
_symmetry.space_group_name_H-M   'P 1'
#
loop_
_entity.id
_entity.type
_entity.pdbx_description
1 polymer ?
#
loop_
_entity_poly.entity_id
_entity_poly.type
_entity_poly.pdbx_seq_one_letter_code
_entity_poly.pdbx_strand_id
1 'polypeptide(L)'
;MKNMIFALIAGTILALPSGPARAAANASEAACAAEDMQLLYYYLAPELDAKVTYRPTGCHDEKTALKIPGWLEAGRPAMLARKVWKDPEEGDLSEALLWQAPASILYEFLSKASKAEDIQDETAGYEDMRIRFMMSVDRISRAGLESSFGGRGGPMMSVLNKLMRDFDELTEAASDSGKRKFEGKTADIARRSRDLFAQLFETPRKGAGKKPADEYSPEARVLPGYRGVSLPLSGAQALYISRGDRVDMLVTFEAIMGDNIKEKVTATILQNVLVTGVHKPAAADATGVAQLLCNPNEAQYAALSLAQGSNIVLVRRAPGDFEMRPMEIASFRKLVK
;
A
#
# COMPACT_ATOMS: atom_id res chain seq x y z
N MET A 1 49.16 40.59 38.21
CA MET A 1 49.77 39.66 37.24
C MET A 1 49.28 38.25 37.53
N LYS A 2 48.23 37.79 36.86
CA LYS A 2 47.76 36.39 36.86
C LYS A 2 47.09 36.14 35.50
N ASN A 3 47.68 35.23 34.74
CA ASN A 3 47.46 35.04 33.31
C ASN A 3 46.09 34.42 33.01
N MET A 4 45.31 35.08 32.14
CA MET A 4 44.16 34.48 31.44
C MET A 4 44.67 33.62 30.28
N ILE A 5 44.37 32.33 30.32
CA ILE A 5 44.52 31.41 29.19
C ILE A 5 43.15 31.33 28.50
N PHE A 6 43.04 31.93 27.31
CA PHE A 6 41.92 31.73 26.39
C PHE A 6 42.15 30.43 25.61
N ALA A 7 41.30 29.43 25.82
CA ALA A 7 41.27 28.22 25.00
C ALA A 7 40.43 28.48 23.74
N LEU A 8 41.10 28.51 22.58
CA LEU A 8 40.48 28.54 21.26
C LEU A 8 39.93 27.14 20.95
N ILE A 9 38.60 26.97 20.92
CA ILE A 9 37.97 25.75 20.40
C ILE A 9 37.92 25.89 18.88
N ALA A 10 38.85 25.23 18.18
CA ALA A 10 38.79 25.06 16.74
C ALA A 10 37.70 24.05 16.39
N GLY A 11 36.50 24.55 16.03
CA GLY A 11 35.42 23.72 15.51
C GLY A 11 35.81 23.14 14.15
N THR A 12 36.06 21.83 14.09
CA THR A 12 36.25 21.09 12.85
C THR A 12 34.92 21.03 12.11
N ILE A 13 34.74 21.89 11.11
CA ILE A 13 33.61 21.80 10.18
C ILE A 13 33.89 20.58 9.28
N LEU A 14 33.29 19.44 9.61
CA LEU A 14 33.26 18.27 8.73
C LEU A 14 32.47 18.64 7.48
N ALA A 15 33.18 18.88 6.37
CA ALA A 15 32.57 19.10 5.07
C ALA A 15 31.76 17.87 4.68
N LEU A 16 30.44 18.04 4.50
CA LEU A 16 29.58 16.98 3.98
C LEU A 16 30.07 16.57 2.58
N PRO A 17 30.13 15.27 2.28
CA PRO A 17 30.61 14.79 0.98
C PRO A 17 29.79 15.38 -0.16
N SER A 18 30.49 15.85 -1.20
CA SER A 18 29.93 16.45 -2.40
C SER A 18 29.21 15.40 -3.29
N GLY A 19 28.41 15.89 -4.24
CA GLY A 19 27.41 15.15 -5.04
C GLY A 19 27.72 13.69 -5.44
N PRO A 20 28.85 13.39 -6.12
CA PRO A 20 29.10 12.05 -6.65
C PRO A 20 29.36 10.99 -5.57
N ALA A 21 30.04 11.34 -4.47
CA ALA A 21 30.30 10.41 -3.37
C ALA A 21 29.01 10.03 -2.63
N ARG A 22 28.08 10.99 -2.48
CA ARG A 22 26.76 10.75 -1.88
C ARG A 22 25.87 9.87 -2.77
N ALA A 23 25.90 10.08 -4.10
CA ALA A 23 25.17 9.24 -5.04
C ALA A 23 25.65 7.77 -5.01
N ALA A 24 26.97 7.56 -4.98
CA ALA A 24 27.54 6.21 -4.87
C ALA A 24 27.19 5.53 -3.54
N ALA A 25 27.21 6.27 -2.42
CA ALA A 25 26.79 5.75 -1.12
C ALA A 25 25.31 5.33 -1.10
N ASN A 26 24.43 6.16 -1.66
CA ASN A 26 23.00 5.85 -1.77
C ASN A 26 22.75 4.63 -2.67
N ALA A 27 23.47 4.50 -3.79
CA ALA A 27 23.35 3.35 -4.68
C ALA A 27 23.79 2.04 -3.99
N SER A 28 24.87 2.09 -3.22
CA SER A 28 25.32 0.98 -2.39
C SER A 28 24.27 0.60 -1.33
N GLU A 29 23.69 1.59 -0.66
CA GLU A 29 22.65 1.37 0.34
C GLU A 29 21.38 0.74 -0.26
N ALA A 30 20.95 1.20 -1.44
CA ALA A 30 19.82 0.61 -2.16
C ALA A 30 20.10 -0.84 -2.59
N ALA A 31 21.30 -1.14 -3.07
CA ALA A 31 21.71 -2.50 -3.42
C ALA A 31 21.68 -3.44 -2.19
N CYS A 32 22.18 -2.96 -1.05
CA CYS A 32 22.14 -3.71 0.19
C CYS A 32 20.72 -3.93 0.72
N ALA A 33 19.86 -2.91 0.62
CA ALA A 33 18.45 -3.05 0.95
C ALA A 33 17.74 -4.05 0.02
N ALA A 34 18.09 -4.07 -1.27
CA ALA A 34 17.56 -5.06 -2.22
C ALA A 34 17.98 -6.49 -1.83
N GLU A 35 19.26 -6.70 -1.48
CA GLU A 35 19.75 -8.00 -0.99
C GLU A 35 18.99 -8.46 0.27
N ASP A 36 18.79 -7.55 1.23
CA ASP A 36 18.04 -7.82 2.46
C ASP A 36 16.58 -8.24 2.17
N MET A 37 15.89 -7.54 1.25
CA MET A 37 14.51 -7.88 0.85
C MET A 37 14.43 -9.19 0.06
N GLN A 38 15.42 -9.47 -0.78
CA GLN A 38 15.53 -10.75 -1.47
C GLN A 38 15.72 -11.90 -0.48
N LEU A 39 16.58 -11.72 0.52
CA LEU A 39 16.76 -12.73 1.58
C LEU A 39 15.51 -12.92 2.41
N LEU A 40 14.80 -11.84 2.79
CA LEU A 40 13.52 -11.93 3.47
C LEU A 40 12.51 -12.76 2.66
N TYR A 41 12.42 -12.51 1.36
CA TYR A 41 11.56 -13.29 0.46
C TYR A 41 11.92 -14.78 0.51
N TYR A 42 13.19 -15.13 0.35
CA TYR A 42 13.62 -16.53 0.35
C TYR A 42 13.53 -17.21 1.73
N TYR A 43 13.69 -16.47 2.84
CA TYR A 43 13.46 -17.00 4.18
C TYR A 43 12.02 -17.48 4.40
N LEU A 44 11.08 -16.98 3.62
CA LEU A 44 9.67 -17.33 3.68
C LEU A 44 9.24 -18.29 2.56
N ALA A 45 10.15 -18.66 1.66
CA ALA A 45 9.84 -19.58 0.58
C ALA A 45 9.57 -20.99 1.12
N PRO A 46 8.76 -21.82 0.43
CA PRO A 46 8.53 -23.21 0.83
C PRO A 46 9.83 -24.01 0.93
N GLU A 47 10.72 -23.81 -0.05
CA GLU A 47 12.01 -24.46 -0.14
C GLU A 47 13.13 -23.49 0.28
N LEU A 48 14.02 -23.94 1.16
CA LEU A 48 15.22 -23.18 1.54
C LEU A 48 16.44 -23.80 0.87
N ASP A 49 17.07 -23.06 -0.03
CA ASP A 49 18.40 -23.40 -0.53
C ASP A 49 19.43 -23.21 0.61
N ALA A 50 20.40 -24.12 0.72
CA ALA A 50 21.51 -23.99 1.66
C ALA A 50 22.25 -22.65 1.55
N LYS A 51 22.31 -22.06 0.34
CA LYS A 51 22.89 -20.73 0.07
C LYS A 51 22.09 -19.57 0.67
N VAL A 52 20.81 -19.79 0.98
CA VAL A 52 19.95 -18.82 1.66
C VAL A 52 20.16 -18.95 3.17
N THR A 53 20.24 -20.19 3.69
CA THR A 53 20.48 -20.45 5.12
C THR A 53 21.81 -19.87 5.60
N TYR A 54 22.82 -19.82 4.73
CA TYR A 54 24.09 -19.14 4.97
C TYR A 54 24.49 -18.32 3.74
N ARG A 55 24.29 -17.01 3.80
CA ARG A 55 24.55 -16.08 2.70
C ARG A 55 25.75 -15.19 3.02
N PRO A 56 26.89 -15.35 2.33
CA PRO A 56 27.97 -14.36 2.37
C PRO A 56 27.45 -12.99 1.91
N THR A 57 27.77 -11.92 2.64
CA THR A 57 27.31 -10.58 2.31
C THR A 57 28.38 -9.53 2.65
N GLY A 58 28.41 -8.45 1.87
CA GLY A 58 29.20 -7.25 2.15
C GLY A 58 28.37 -6.12 2.76
N CYS A 59 27.08 -6.33 2.95
CA CYS A 59 26.13 -5.26 3.30
C CYS A 59 25.98 -5.04 4.81
N HIS A 60 26.49 -5.94 5.64
CA HIS A 60 26.36 -5.90 7.08
C HIS A 60 27.75 -5.78 7.68
N ASP A 61 28.08 -4.57 8.15
CA ASP A 61 29.30 -4.32 8.89
C ASP A 61 29.36 -5.32 10.06
N GLU A 62 30.49 -6.00 10.24
CA GLU A 62 30.74 -7.07 11.22
C GLU A 62 30.33 -8.50 10.83
N LYS A 63 29.57 -8.71 9.74
CA LYS A 63 29.14 -10.06 9.33
C LYS A 63 29.67 -10.41 7.95
N THR A 64 30.52 -11.43 7.88
CA THR A 64 30.95 -12.03 6.61
C THR A 64 29.85 -12.85 5.94
N ALA A 65 28.86 -13.29 6.72
CA ALA A 65 27.67 -13.98 6.24
C ALA A 65 26.47 -13.78 7.16
N LEU A 66 25.28 -13.80 6.57
CA LEU A 66 24.01 -13.86 7.28
C LEU A 66 23.54 -15.31 7.37
N LYS A 67 23.12 -15.70 8.57
CA LYS A 67 22.44 -16.98 8.82
C LYS A 67 20.99 -16.71 9.16
N ILE A 68 20.06 -17.51 8.64
CA ILE A 68 18.65 -17.43 9.06
C ILE A 68 18.54 -17.51 10.60
N PRO A 69 17.75 -16.63 11.25
CA PRO A 69 17.54 -16.72 12.69
C PRO A 69 16.91 -18.07 13.09
N GLY A 70 17.44 -18.74 14.11
CA GLY A 70 16.95 -20.07 14.51
C GLY A 70 15.47 -20.09 14.90
N TRP A 71 14.94 -18.99 15.44
CA TRP A 71 13.51 -18.87 15.73
C TRP A 71 12.65 -18.84 14.45
N LEU A 72 13.15 -18.21 13.38
CA LEU A 72 12.45 -18.12 12.10
C LEU A 72 12.53 -19.45 11.38
N GLU A 73 13.70 -20.10 11.40
CA GLU A 73 13.89 -21.44 10.86
C GLU A 73 12.91 -22.44 11.49
N ALA A 74 12.74 -22.39 12.82
CA ALA A 74 11.79 -23.23 13.54
C ALA A 74 10.31 -22.84 13.31
N GLY A 75 10.00 -21.54 13.17
CA GLY A 75 8.64 -21.03 13.02
C GLY A 75 8.08 -21.08 11.58
N ARG A 76 8.95 -21.07 10.57
CA ARG A 76 8.58 -21.01 9.16
C ARG A 76 7.61 -22.12 8.72
N PRO A 77 7.77 -23.41 9.11
CA PRO A 77 6.81 -24.44 8.72
C PRO A 77 5.36 -24.12 9.14
N ALA A 78 5.18 -23.52 10.32
CA ALA A 78 3.86 -23.09 10.79
C ALA A 78 3.31 -21.93 9.94
N MET A 79 4.16 -20.94 9.59
CA MET A 79 3.77 -19.83 8.72
C MET A 79 3.39 -20.29 7.30
N LEU A 80 4.07 -21.30 6.77
CA LEU A 80 3.77 -21.89 5.46
C LEU A 80 2.44 -22.67 5.47
N ALA A 81 2.15 -23.39 6.56
CA ALA A 81 0.94 -24.18 6.69
C ALA A 81 -0.31 -23.34 7.00
N ARG A 82 -0.16 -22.23 7.73
CA ARG A 82 -1.28 -21.40 8.18
C ARG A 82 -1.86 -20.58 7.02
N LYS A 83 -3.04 -20.98 6.53
CA LYS A 83 -3.84 -20.20 5.57
C LYS A 83 -4.52 -19.04 6.28
N VAL A 84 -4.27 -17.82 5.84
CA VAL A 84 -4.74 -16.60 6.52
C VAL A 84 -5.49 -15.64 5.59
N TRP A 85 -5.50 -15.91 4.29
CA TRP A 85 -6.16 -15.08 3.29
C TRP A 85 -6.72 -15.95 2.16
N LYS A 86 -7.90 -15.57 1.67
CA LYS A 86 -8.52 -16.21 0.51
C LYS A 86 -8.60 -15.21 -0.61
N ASP A 87 -7.80 -15.43 -1.64
CA ASP A 87 -7.80 -14.63 -2.85
C ASP A 87 -8.70 -15.30 -3.92
N PRO A 88 -9.56 -14.54 -4.64
CA PRO A 88 -10.42 -15.11 -5.68
C PRO A 88 -9.65 -15.78 -6.83
N GLU A 89 -8.46 -15.28 -7.16
CA GLU A 89 -7.66 -15.75 -8.30
C GLU A 89 -6.57 -16.71 -7.84
N GLU A 90 -5.89 -16.38 -6.73
CA GLU A 90 -4.73 -17.15 -6.24
C GLU A 90 -5.11 -18.26 -5.24
N GLY A 91 -6.35 -18.28 -4.75
CA GLY A 91 -6.83 -19.25 -3.76
C GLY A 91 -6.39 -18.95 -2.33
N ASP A 92 -6.19 -20.01 -1.51
CA ASP A 92 -5.84 -19.85 -0.10
C ASP A 92 -4.33 -19.58 0.08
N LEU A 93 -4.02 -18.35 0.49
CA LEU A 93 -2.65 -17.87 0.72
C LEU A 93 -2.21 -18.09 2.17
N SER A 94 -0.94 -18.48 2.34
CA SER A 94 -0.34 -18.71 3.66
C SER A 94 0.19 -17.43 4.29
N GLU A 95 0.39 -17.44 5.61
CA GLU A 95 1.01 -16.33 6.35
C GLU A 95 2.38 -15.95 5.75
N ALA A 96 3.20 -16.95 5.41
CA ALA A 96 4.49 -16.72 4.77
C ALA A 96 4.36 -16.00 3.42
N LEU A 97 3.42 -16.44 2.56
CA LEU A 97 3.22 -15.86 1.23
C LEU A 97 2.72 -14.41 1.31
N LEU A 98 1.87 -14.08 2.29
CA LEU A 98 1.42 -12.70 2.51
C LEU A 98 2.60 -11.77 2.82
N TRP A 99 3.55 -12.22 3.64
CA TRP A 99 4.75 -11.44 3.97
C TRP A 99 5.79 -11.41 2.84
N GLN A 100 5.81 -12.41 1.95
CA GLN A 100 6.67 -12.40 0.77
C GLN A 100 6.30 -11.29 -0.22
N ALA A 101 5.00 -11.00 -0.38
CA ALA A 101 4.52 -10.01 -1.35
C ALA A 101 5.15 -8.62 -1.18
N PRO A 102 5.08 -7.94 -0.01
CA PRO A 102 5.73 -6.64 0.16
C PRO A 102 7.25 -6.73 0.04
N ALA A 103 7.88 -7.81 0.50
CA ALA A 103 9.33 -7.99 0.38
C ALA A 103 9.77 -8.07 -1.09
N SER A 104 9.04 -8.83 -1.91
CA SER A 104 9.31 -8.94 -3.35
C SER A 104 9.16 -7.60 -4.06
N ILE A 105 8.15 -6.80 -3.70
CA ILE A 105 7.92 -5.49 -4.33
C ILE A 105 8.99 -4.49 -3.92
N LEU A 106 9.42 -4.50 -2.65
CA LEU A 106 10.55 -3.67 -2.20
C LEU A 106 11.86 -4.07 -2.89
N TYR A 107 12.11 -5.37 -3.08
CA TYR A 107 13.26 -5.86 -3.85
C TYR A 107 13.23 -5.37 -5.30
N GLU A 108 12.08 -5.51 -5.97
CA GLU A 108 11.88 -5.05 -7.36
C GLU A 108 12.15 -3.55 -7.47
N PHE A 109 11.53 -2.76 -6.58
CA PHE A 109 11.71 -1.32 -6.53
C PHE A 109 13.17 -0.92 -6.33
N LEU A 110 13.83 -1.45 -5.29
CA LEU A 110 15.21 -1.09 -4.95
C LEU A 110 16.18 -1.49 -6.05
N SER A 111 15.99 -2.67 -6.65
CA SER A 111 16.82 -3.16 -7.76
C SER A 111 16.68 -2.32 -9.02
N LYS A 112 15.49 -1.76 -9.24
CA LYS A 112 15.16 -0.94 -10.41
C LYS A 112 15.59 0.51 -10.21
N ALA A 113 15.23 1.11 -9.08
CA ALA A 113 15.58 2.48 -8.73
C ALA A 113 17.10 2.71 -8.68
N SER A 114 17.89 1.71 -8.27
CA SER A 114 19.35 1.81 -8.27
C SER A 114 19.98 1.80 -9.67
N LYS A 115 19.23 1.41 -10.69
CA LYS A 115 19.70 1.24 -12.08
C LYS A 115 19.04 2.21 -13.06
N ALA A 116 18.03 2.96 -12.63
CA ALA A 116 17.28 3.86 -13.49
C ALA A 116 18.18 5.01 -13.98
N GLU A 117 18.36 5.11 -15.30
CA GLU A 117 19.05 6.24 -15.94
C GLU A 117 18.12 7.45 -16.04
N ASP A 118 16.87 7.22 -16.47
CA ASP A 118 15.78 8.19 -16.47
C ASP A 118 14.67 7.74 -15.52
N ILE A 119 14.33 8.61 -14.57
CA ILE A 119 13.27 8.36 -13.59
C ILE A 119 11.90 8.46 -14.26
N GLN A 120 11.74 9.32 -15.28
CA GLN A 120 10.46 9.57 -15.95
C GLN A 120 9.95 8.35 -16.71
N ASP A 121 10.84 7.68 -17.42
CA ASP A 121 10.52 6.47 -18.19
C ASP A 121 10.01 5.34 -17.28
N GLU A 122 10.41 5.36 -16.00
CA GLU A 122 10.06 4.35 -15.02
C GLU A 122 8.90 4.74 -14.09
N THR A 123 8.38 5.96 -14.20
CA THR A 123 7.30 6.49 -13.34
C THR A 123 6.08 5.58 -13.31
N ALA A 124 5.65 5.06 -14.46
CA ALA A 124 4.51 4.13 -14.52
C ALA A 124 4.78 2.82 -13.76
N GLY A 125 6.02 2.33 -13.80
CA GLY A 125 6.43 1.14 -13.04
C GLY A 125 6.49 1.40 -11.54
N TYR A 126 6.93 2.60 -11.12
CA TYR A 126 6.92 2.97 -9.70
C TYR A 126 5.51 3.11 -9.13
N GLU A 127 4.57 3.67 -9.91
CA GLU A 127 3.15 3.71 -9.52
C GLU A 127 2.54 2.31 -9.41
N ASP A 128 2.81 1.41 -10.35
CA ASP A 128 2.37 0.02 -10.26
C ASP A 128 2.91 -0.68 -8.99
N MET A 129 4.22 -0.56 -8.73
CA MET A 129 4.84 -1.12 -7.53
C MET A 129 4.24 -0.53 -6.25
N ARG A 130 4.00 0.78 -6.21
CA ARG A 130 3.34 1.45 -5.08
C ARG A 130 1.96 0.84 -4.81
N ILE A 131 1.15 0.64 -5.85
CA ILE A 131 -0.20 0.09 -5.72
C ILE A 131 -0.15 -1.35 -5.22
N ARG A 132 0.69 -2.21 -5.84
CA ARG A 132 0.92 -3.58 -5.38
C ARG A 132 1.38 -3.62 -3.94
N PHE A 133 2.29 -2.71 -3.56
CA PHE A 133 2.82 -2.63 -2.20
C PHE A 133 1.71 -2.30 -1.20
N MET A 134 0.93 -1.25 -1.47
CA MET A 134 -0.21 -0.86 -0.64
C MET A 134 -1.21 -2.01 -0.47
N MET A 135 -1.59 -2.68 -1.56
CA MET A 135 -2.50 -3.83 -1.50
C MET A 135 -1.92 -4.98 -0.67
N SER A 136 -0.61 -5.25 -0.80
CA SER A 136 0.05 -6.32 -0.03
C SER A 136 0.10 -6.03 1.48
N VAL A 137 0.36 -4.78 1.87
CA VAL A 137 0.37 -4.36 3.28
C VAL A 137 -1.05 -4.38 3.86
N ASP A 138 -2.05 -3.95 3.08
CA ASP A 138 -3.45 -4.01 3.44
C ASP A 138 -3.91 -5.47 3.68
N ARG A 139 -3.48 -6.43 2.84
CA ARG A 139 -3.72 -7.87 3.06
C ARG A 139 -3.15 -8.35 4.39
N ILE A 140 -1.91 -7.98 4.72
CA ILE A 140 -1.25 -8.33 6.01
C ILE A 140 -2.04 -7.76 7.19
N SER A 141 -2.44 -6.50 7.12
CA SER A 141 -3.21 -5.81 8.17
C SER A 141 -4.54 -6.52 8.43
N ARG A 142 -5.25 -6.89 7.37
CA ARG A 142 -6.55 -7.55 7.47
C ARG A 142 -6.48 -8.99 7.92
N ALA A 143 -5.40 -9.69 7.59
CA ALA A 143 -5.14 -11.03 8.07
C ALA A 143 -4.78 -11.08 9.57
N GLY A 144 -4.66 -9.93 10.25
CA GLY A 144 -4.38 -9.88 11.70
C GLY A 144 -3.01 -10.44 12.05
N LEU A 145 -2.01 -10.15 11.22
CA LEU A 145 -0.66 -10.72 11.32
C LEU A 145 0.26 -9.94 12.27
N GLU A 146 -0.28 -9.14 13.20
CA GLU A 146 0.56 -8.36 14.13
C GLU A 146 1.28 -9.24 15.16
N SER A 147 0.73 -10.43 15.41
CA SER A 147 1.33 -11.49 16.22
C SER A 147 2.30 -12.40 15.45
N SER A 148 2.40 -12.24 14.13
CA SER A 148 3.33 -12.99 13.27
C SER A 148 4.78 -12.78 13.70
N PHE A 149 5.68 -13.64 13.20
CA PHE A 149 7.11 -13.59 13.47
C PHE A 149 7.47 -13.58 14.97
N GLY A 150 6.73 -14.37 15.76
CA GLY A 150 6.87 -14.40 17.22
C GLY A 150 6.60 -13.04 17.87
N GLY A 151 5.55 -12.35 17.40
CA GLY A 151 5.17 -11.01 17.85
C GLY A 151 5.85 -9.85 17.12
N ARG A 152 6.79 -10.08 16.20
CA ARG A 152 7.45 -8.99 15.46
C ARG A 152 6.58 -8.36 14.37
N GLY A 153 5.47 -9.00 14.00
CA GLY A 153 4.56 -8.52 12.96
C GLY A 153 4.08 -7.08 13.16
N GLY A 154 3.66 -6.71 14.38
CA GLY A 154 3.21 -5.34 14.70
C GLY A 154 4.28 -4.27 14.42
N PRO A 155 5.47 -4.34 15.04
CA PRO A 155 6.58 -3.46 14.71
C PRO A 155 6.97 -3.44 13.22
N MET A 156 6.97 -4.59 12.54
CA MET A 156 7.24 -4.68 11.10
C MET A 156 6.17 -3.95 10.28
N MET A 157 4.90 -4.08 10.64
CA MET A 157 3.80 -3.34 10.01
C MET A 157 3.92 -1.84 10.21
N SER A 158 4.41 -1.37 11.37
CA SER A 158 4.69 0.06 11.57
C SER A 158 5.74 0.58 10.58
N VAL A 159 6.74 -0.24 10.24
CA VAL A 159 7.73 0.11 9.19
C VAL A 159 7.09 0.09 7.81
N LEU A 160 6.27 -0.92 7.50
CA LEU A 160 5.53 -0.99 6.23
C LEU A 160 4.60 0.21 6.03
N ASN A 161 3.93 0.70 7.07
CA ASN A 161 3.09 1.90 6.99
C ASN A 161 3.90 3.15 6.63
N LYS A 162 5.12 3.29 7.16
CA LYS A 162 6.03 4.39 6.80
C LYS A 162 6.56 4.23 5.38
N LEU A 163 6.86 3.00 4.96
CA LEU A 163 7.24 2.69 3.59
C LEU A 163 6.14 3.05 2.59
N MET A 164 4.86 2.81 2.90
CA MET A 164 3.75 3.22 2.05
C MET A 164 3.75 4.74 1.83
N ARG A 165 3.93 5.51 2.91
CA ARG A 165 4.06 6.97 2.83
C ARG A 165 5.25 7.40 1.98
N ASP A 166 6.40 6.74 2.15
CA ASP A 166 7.58 7.07 1.35
C ASP A 166 7.40 6.72 -0.14
N PHE A 167 6.64 5.66 -0.46
CA PHE A 167 6.22 5.36 -1.83
C PHE A 167 5.31 6.45 -2.41
N ASP A 168 4.29 6.90 -1.67
CA ASP A 168 3.41 8.01 -2.11
C ASP A 168 4.22 9.29 -2.41
N GLU A 169 5.15 9.65 -1.53
CA GLU A 169 6.00 10.83 -1.70
C GLU A 169 7.06 10.64 -2.82
N LEU A 170 7.49 9.39 -3.06
CA LEU A 170 8.43 9.02 -4.13
C LEU A 170 7.78 9.13 -5.51
N THR A 171 6.56 8.60 -5.70
CA THR A 171 5.93 8.65 -7.02
C THR A 171 5.49 10.06 -7.42
N GLU A 172 5.16 10.90 -6.44
CA GLU A 172 5.05 12.35 -6.62
C GLU A 172 6.37 12.95 -7.12
N ALA A 173 7.48 12.62 -6.46
CA ALA A 173 8.79 13.14 -6.83
C ALA A 173 9.26 12.67 -8.21
N ALA A 174 8.89 11.43 -8.59
CA ALA A 174 9.12 10.90 -9.92
C ALA A 174 8.36 11.72 -10.97
N SER A 175 7.09 12.05 -10.72
CA SER A 175 6.26 12.83 -11.64
C SER A 175 6.73 14.27 -11.83
N ASP A 176 7.20 14.92 -10.76
CA ASP A 176 7.60 16.34 -10.79
C ASP A 176 9.01 16.60 -11.36
N SER A 177 9.66 15.59 -11.96
CA SER A 177 11.08 15.66 -12.39
C SER A 177 12.05 16.04 -11.25
N GLY A 178 11.63 15.81 -10.00
CA GLY A 178 12.37 16.17 -8.80
C GLY A 178 13.44 15.14 -8.46
N LYS A 179 14.46 14.96 -9.31
CA LYS A 179 15.51 13.93 -9.16
C LYS A 179 16.08 13.85 -7.74
N ARG A 180 16.38 14.99 -7.12
CA ARG A 180 16.91 15.04 -5.74
C ARG A 180 15.90 14.56 -4.68
N LYS A 181 14.61 14.87 -4.86
CA LYS A 181 13.53 14.40 -3.97
C LYS A 181 13.33 12.90 -4.16
N PHE A 182 13.34 12.42 -5.40
CA PHE A 182 13.28 10.99 -5.73
C PHE A 182 14.44 10.19 -5.12
N GLU A 183 15.69 10.65 -5.31
CA GLU A 183 16.87 10.03 -4.72
C GLU A 183 16.81 10.02 -3.18
N GLY A 184 16.35 11.13 -2.59
CA GLY A 184 16.13 11.22 -1.14
C GLY A 184 15.12 10.19 -0.63
N LYS A 185 14.00 10.03 -1.35
CA LYS A 185 12.97 9.05 -1.00
C LYS A 185 13.37 7.60 -1.27
N THR A 186 14.16 7.35 -2.30
CA THR A 186 14.76 6.04 -2.54
C THR A 186 15.67 5.65 -1.38
N ALA A 187 16.48 6.58 -0.86
CA ALA A 187 17.32 6.35 0.32
C ALA A 187 16.50 6.12 1.61
N ASP A 188 15.39 6.84 1.79
CA ASP A 188 14.45 6.60 2.90
C ASP A 188 13.86 5.18 2.84
N ILE A 189 13.38 4.75 1.66
CA ILE A 189 12.85 3.40 1.43
C ILE A 189 13.93 2.35 1.67
N ALA A 190 15.15 2.56 1.17
CA ALA A 190 16.27 1.64 1.40
C ALA A 190 16.54 1.47 2.90
N ARG A 191 16.70 2.56 3.65
CA ARG A 191 16.93 2.51 5.11
C ARG A 191 15.82 1.78 5.86
N ARG A 192 14.56 2.06 5.53
CA ARG A 192 13.42 1.39 6.19
C ARG A 192 13.28 -0.07 5.80
N SER A 193 13.63 -0.43 4.57
CA SER A 193 13.67 -1.84 4.14
C SER A 193 14.73 -2.61 4.92
N ARG A 194 15.91 -2.01 5.14
CA ARG A 194 16.95 -2.58 6.00
C ARG A 194 16.49 -2.70 7.46
N ASP A 195 15.81 -1.67 7.99
CA ASP A 195 15.21 -1.74 9.33
C ASP A 195 14.13 -2.82 9.46
N LEU A 196 13.32 -3.03 8.41
CA LEU A 196 12.35 -4.12 8.34
C LEU A 196 13.04 -5.49 8.42
N PHE A 197 14.14 -5.68 7.68
CA PHE A 197 14.92 -6.92 7.69
C PHE A 197 15.66 -7.15 9.01
N ALA A 198 16.27 -6.09 9.57
CA ALA A 198 17.02 -6.15 10.82
C ALA A 198 16.19 -6.69 11.99
N GLN A 199 14.87 -6.41 12.00
CA GLN A 199 13.95 -6.93 13.01
C GLN A 199 13.91 -8.45 13.10
N LEU A 200 14.28 -9.18 12.03
CA LEU A 200 14.37 -10.64 12.09
C LEU A 200 15.48 -11.12 13.04
N PHE A 201 16.53 -10.32 13.20
CA PHE A 201 17.70 -10.65 14.00
C PHE A 201 17.66 -10.05 15.41
N GLU A 202 16.71 -9.15 15.66
CA GLU A 202 16.53 -8.50 16.94
C GLU A 202 15.53 -9.25 17.84
N THR A 203 15.61 -8.98 19.14
CA THR A 203 14.52 -9.30 20.07
C THR A 203 13.26 -8.51 19.70
N PRO A 204 12.04 -9.04 19.92
CA PRO A 204 10.82 -8.33 19.60
C PRO A 204 10.79 -6.92 20.22
N ARG A 205 10.55 -5.91 19.38
CA ARG A 205 10.52 -4.50 19.80
C ARG A 205 9.31 -4.22 20.70
N LYS A 206 9.33 -3.10 21.42
CA LYS A 206 8.18 -2.64 22.22
C LYS A 206 6.95 -2.50 21.31
N GLY A 207 5.83 -3.10 21.72
CA GLY A 207 4.62 -3.18 20.91
C GLY A 207 4.49 -4.47 20.08
N ALA A 208 5.40 -5.43 20.26
CA ALA A 208 5.26 -6.77 19.69
C ALA A 208 3.87 -7.38 19.96
N GLY A 209 3.27 -7.95 18.91
CA GLY A 209 1.93 -8.55 18.95
C GLY A 209 0.77 -7.56 18.98
N LYS A 210 1.02 -6.25 18.91
CA LYS A 210 -0.03 -5.22 18.92
C LYS A 210 -0.20 -4.58 17.55
N LYS A 211 -1.44 -4.19 17.23
CA LYS A 211 -1.72 -3.36 16.06
C LYS A 211 -0.95 -2.03 16.13
N PRO A 212 -0.31 -1.58 15.03
CA PRO A 212 0.32 -0.26 15.00
C PRO A 212 -0.68 0.83 15.37
N ALA A 213 -0.24 1.82 16.14
CA ALA A 213 -1.10 2.96 16.53
C ALA A 213 -1.47 3.83 15.33
N ASP A 214 -0.57 3.93 14.35
CA ASP A 214 -0.75 4.72 13.14
C ASP A 214 -0.85 3.78 11.93
N GLU A 215 -2.04 3.72 11.32
CA GLU A 215 -2.28 3.10 10.02
C GLU A 215 -2.22 4.22 8.97
N TYR A 216 -1.28 4.10 8.02
CA TYR A 216 -1.17 5.08 6.95
C TYR A 216 -2.31 4.85 5.96
N SER A 217 -3.16 5.87 5.80
CA SER A 217 -4.13 5.92 4.71
C SER A 217 -3.46 6.65 3.52
N PRO A 218 -3.24 5.96 2.40
CA PRO A 218 -2.66 6.55 1.19
C PRO A 218 -3.38 7.81 0.76
N GLU A 219 -2.65 8.70 0.09
CA GLU A 219 -3.32 9.77 -0.63
C GLU A 219 -4.14 9.16 -1.76
N ALA A 220 -5.46 9.23 -1.63
CA ALA A 220 -6.36 8.78 -2.66
C ALA A 220 -6.26 9.73 -3.88
N ARG A 221 -5.35 9.40 -4.79
CA ARG A 221 -5.07 10.07 -6.07
C ARG A 221 -5.66 9.23 -7.20
N VAL A 222 -5.87 9.84 -8.36
CA VAL A 222 -6.21 9.08 -9.57
C VAL A 222 -4.94 8.39 -10.07
N LEU A 223 -4.96 7.07 -10.15
CA LEU A 223 -3.81 6.25 -10.53
C LEU A 223 -3.72 6.10 -12.07
N PRO A 224 -2.53 5.93 -12.65
CA PRO A 224 -2.40 5.53 -14.06
C PRO A 224 -3.25 4.29 -14.38
N GLY A 225 -3.91 4.27 -15.54
CA GLY A 225 -4.84 3.20 -15.91
C GLY A 225 -6.25 3.34 -15.32
N TYR A 226 -6.41 4.04 -14.19
CA TYR A 226 -7.70 4.35 -13.58
C TYR A 226 -8.24 5.71 -14.03
N ARG A 227 -9.48 6.02 -13.66
CA ARG A 227 -10.18 7.27 -13.94
C ARG A 227 -10.79 7.79 -12.64
N GLY A 228 -10.63 9.08 -12.39
CA GLY A 228 -11.37 9.77 -11.34
C GLY A 228 -12.76 10.13 -11.86
N VAL A 229 -13.80 9.49 -11.35
CA VAL A 229 -15.20 9.79 -11.72
C VAL A 229 -15.84 10.60 -10.60
N SER A 230 -16.25 11.82 -10.91
CA SER A 230 -17.00 12.68 -9.99
C SER A 230 -18.49 12.39 -10.09
N LEU A 231 -19.09 11.92 -9.00
CA LEU A 231 -20.52 11.64 -8.89
C LEU A 231 -21.18 12.68 -7.97
N PRO A 232 -22.24 13.37 -8.42
CA PRO A 232 -23.04 14.23 -7.56
C PRO A 232 -23.85 13.36 -6.59
N LEU A 233 -23.85 13.73 -5.32
CA LEU A 233 -24.57 13.03 -4.26
C LEU A 233 -25.47 14.01 -3.51
N SER A 234 -26.49 13.48 -2.82
CA SER A 234 -27.17 14.28 -1.79
C SER A 234 -26.19 14.69 -0.70
N GLY A 235 -26.38 15.88 -0.12
CA GLY A 235 -25.52 16.38 0.95
C GLY A 235 -25.52 15.47 2.16
N ALA A 236 -26.68 14.93 2.53
CA ALA A 236 -26.83 13.93 3.57
C ALA A 236 -25.89 12.73 3.34
N GLN A 237 -25.81 12.20 2.12
CA GLN A 237 -24.91 11.08 1.82
C GLN A 237 -23.43 11.50 1.83
N ALA A 238 -23.10 12.63 1.21
CA ALA A 238 -21.73 13.16 1.18
C ALA A 238 -21.16 13.40 2.59
N LEU A 239 -21.98 13.75 3.59
CA LEU A 239 -21.53 13.95 4.96
C LEU A 239 -20.96 12.68 5.61
N TYR A 240 -21.48 11.50 5.25
CA TYR A 240 -21.11 10.21 5.85
C TYR A 240 -20.10 9.39 5.04
N ILE A 241 -19.67 9.89 3.88
CA ILE A 241 -18.61 9.30 3.08
C ILE A 241 -17.32 10.09 3.31
N SER A 242 -16.21 9.37 3.42
CA SER A 242 -14.87 9.93 3.58
C SER A 242 -13.92 9.42 2.50
N ARG A 243 -12.87 10.19 2.24
CA ARG A 243 -11.74 9.73 1.41
C ARG A 243 -11.19 8.42 2.00
N GLY A 244 -10.90 7.45 1.13
CA GLY A 244 -10.42 6.12 1.54
C GLY A 244 -11.52 5.11 1.85
N ASP A 245 -12.79 5.53 1.99
CA ASP A 245 -13.90 4.59 2.08
C ASP A 245 -14.03 3.79 0.77
N ARG A 246 -14.56 2.58 0.89
CA ARG A 246 -15.01 1.81 -0.25
C ARG A 246 -16.53 1.79 -0.32
N VAL A 247 -17.06 1.90 -1.52
CA VAL A 247 -18.49 2.06 -1.76
C VAL A 247 -18.98 1.13 -2.86
N ASP A 248 -20.25 0.74 -2.74
CA ASP A 248 -21.03 0.19 -3.85
C ASP A 248 -21.88 1.30 -4.45
N MET A 249 -21.98 1.34 -5.78
CA MET A 249 -22.81 2.30 -6.50
C MET A 249 -24.11 1.64 -6.90
N LEU A 250 -25.20 2.06 -6.26
CA LEU A 250 -26.57 1.70 -6.62
C LEU A 250 -27.14 2.75 -7.57
N VAL A 251 -27.80 2.27 -8.62
CA VAL A 251 -28.41 3.13 -9.64
C VAL A 251 -29.85 2.71 -9.83
N THR A 252 -30.76 3.67 -9.77
CA THR A 252 -32.19 3.47 -10.05
C THR A 252 -32.53 4.03 -11.42
N PHE A 253 -33.10 3.21 -12.29
CA PHE A 253 -33.47 3.58 -13.66
C PHE A 253 -34.77 2.91 -14.09
N GLU A 254 -35.36 3.39 -15.19
CA GLU A 254 -36.54 2.75 -15.79
C GLU A 254 -36.10 1.63 -16.74
N ALA A 255 -36.50 0.39 -16.45
CA ALA A 255 -36.28 -0.76 -17.31
C ALA A 255 -37.58 -1.15 -18.02
N ILE A 256 -37.48 -1.58 -19.28
CA ILE A 256 -38.60 -2.15 -20.03
C ILE A 256 -38.57 -3.67 -19.83
N MET A 257 -39.62 -4.20 -19.20
CA MET A 257 -39.77 -5.65 -18.96
C MET A 257 -40.51 -6.34 -20.12
N GLY A 258 -40.60 -7.68 -20.10
CA GLY A 258 -41.10 -8.53 -21.20
C GLY A 258 -42.50 -8.20 -21.77
N ASP A 259 -43.30 -7.39 -21.09
CA ASP A 259 -44.62 -6.91 -21.53
C ASP A 259 -44.62 -5.44 -22.00
N ASN A 260 -43.45 -4.87 -22.29
CA ASN A 260 -43.26 -3.45 -22.63
C ASN A 260 -43.66 -2.47 -21.49
N ILE A 261 -43.80 -2.99 -20.27
CA ILE A 261 -44.09 -2.20 -19.07
C ILE A 261 -42.78 -1.58 -18.58
N LYS A 262 -42.79 -0.26 -18.38
CA LYS A 262 -41.70 0.47 -17.73
C LYS A 262 -41.78 0.30 -16.22
N GLU A 263 -40.71 -0.20 -15.62
CA GLU A 263 -40.61 -0.39 -14.17
C GLU A 263 -39.34 0.28 -13.64
N LYS A 264 -39.44 0.94 -12.49
CA LYS A 264 -38.26 1.47 -11.80
C LYS A 264 -37.55 0.32 -11.08
N VAL A 265 -36.32 0.08 -11.46
CA VAL A 265 -35.45 -0.95 -10.88
C VAL A 265 -34.22 -0.30 -10.28
N THR A 266 -33.76 -0.83 -9.15
CA THR A 266 -32.48 -0.44 -8.55
C THR A 266 -31.51 -1.61 -8.66
N ALA A 267 -30.33 -1.35 -9.22
CA ALA A 267 -29.27 -2.35 -9.38
C ALA A 267 -27.94 -1.82 -8.83
N THR A 268 -27.10 -2.74 -8.35
CA THR A 268 -25.70 -2.44 -8.07
C THR A 268 -24.91 -2.46 -9.37
N ILE A 269 -24.35 -1.31 -9.74
CA ILE A 269 -23.60 -1.16 -11.00
C ILE A 269 -22.10 -1.27 -10.76
N LEU A 270 -21.60 -0.67 -9.68
CA LEU A 270 -20.21 -0.78 -9.27
C LEU A 270 -20.14 -1.34 -7.85
N GLN A 271 -19.12 -2.12 -7.56
CA GLN A 271 -18.87 -2.62 -6.22
C GLN A 271 -17.44 -2.41 -5.81
N ASN A 272 -17.24 -2.20 -4.51
CA ASN A 272 -15.92 -2.13 -3.89
C ASN A 272 -15.01 -1.02 -4.48
N VAL A 273 -15.59 0.10 -4.91
CA VAL A 273 -14.89 1.21 -5.53
C VAL A 273 -14.31 2.14 -4.46
N LEU A 274 -13.07 2.58 -4.64
CA LEU A 274 -12.39 3.47 -3.69
C LEU A 274 -12.83 4.94 -3.88
N VAL A 275 -13.13 5.62 -2.79
CA VAL A 275 -13.41 7.06 -2.78
C VAL A 275 -12.10 7.85 -2.69
N THR A 276 -11.78 8.61 -3.75
CA THR A 276 -10.56 9.43 -3.82
C THR A 276 -10.72 10.83 -3.23
N GLY A 277 -11.94 11.33 -3.18
CA GLY A 277 -12.23 12.65 -2.65
C GLY A 277 -13.71 12.81 -2.37
N VAL A 278 -14.05 13.71 -1.46
CA VAL A 278 -15.44 14.08 -1.17
C VAL A 278 -15.51 15.59 -0.97
N HIS A 279 -16.30 16.26 -1.80
CA HIS A 279 -16.74 17.63 -1.57
C HIS A 279 -18.03 17.58 -0.76
N LYS A 280 -17.91 17.90 0.53
CA LYS A 280 -19.05 17.95 1.45
C LYS A 280 -19.72 19.32 1.33
N PRO A 281 -21.02 19.39 1.04
CA PRO A 281 -21.72 20.66 1.00
C PRO A 281 -21.94 21.21 2.41
N ALA A 282 -22.27 22.50 2.51
CA ALA A 282 -22.49 23.17 3.80
C ALA A 282 -23.77 22.70 4.53
N ALA A 283 -24.75 22.16 3.80
CA ALA A 283 -26.02 21.70 4.32
C ALA A 283 -26.41 20.34 3.72
N ALA A 284 -27.22 19.57 4.44
CA ALA A 284 -27.58 18.19 4.05
C ALA A 284 -28.49 18.10 2.82
N ASP A 285 -29.20 19.17 2.50
CA ASP A 285 -30.09 19.32 1.34
C ASP A 285 -29.36 19.84 0.09
N ALA A 286 -28.17 20.40 0.25
CA ALA A 286 -27.32 20.81 -0.87
C ALA A 286 -26.64 19.61 -1.55
N THR A 287 -26.12 19.81 -2.77
CA THR A 287 -25.45 18.75 -3.54
C THR A 287 -23.98 18.62 -3.15
N GLY A 288 -23.55 17.42 -2.79
CA GLY A 288 -22.15 17.06 -2.60
C GLY A 288 -21.58 16.39 -3.85
N VAL A 289 -20.27 16.12 -3.83
CA VAL A 289 -19.60 15.34 -4.89
C VAL A 289 -18.70 14.30 -4.24
N ALA A 290 -18.77 13.04 -4.68
CA ALA A 290 -17.75 12.05 -4.39
C ALA A 290 -16.95 11.75 -5.65
N GLN A 291 -15.63 11.70 -5.52
CA GLN A 291 -14.74 11.24 -6.57
C GLN A 291 -14.40 9.78 -6.32
N LEU A 292 -14.63 8.94 -7.32
CA LEU A 292 -14.37 7.51 -7.29
C LEU A 292 -13.16 7.17 -8.16
N LEU A 293 -12.35 6.21 -7.72
CA LEU A 293 -11.30 5.60 -8.52
C LEU A 293 -11.86 4.39 -9.27
N CYS A 294 -12.15 4.57 -10.56
CA CYS A 294 -12.73 3.54 -11.40
C CYS A 294 -11.71 3.03 -12.42
N ASN A 295 -11.71 1.74 -12.75
CA ASN A 295 -11.07 1.26 -13.97
C ASN A 295 -11.82 1.80 -15.23
N PRO A 296 -11.29 1.64 -16.45
CA PRO A 296 -11.93 2.19 -17.65
C PRO A 296 -13.38 1.72 -17.88
N ASN A 297 -13.71 0.47 -17.58
CA ASN A 297 -15.05 -0.09 -17.75
C ASN A 297 -16.01 0.45 -16.69
N GLU A 298 -15.59 0.44 -15.42
CA GLU A 298 -16.33 1.02 -14.30
C GLU A 298 -16.62 2.50 -14.54
N ALA A 299 -15.66 3.24 -15.12
CA ALA A 299 -15.84 4.65 -15.44
C ALA A 299 -16.91 4.87 -16.52
N GLN A 300 -16.97 4.00 -17.53
CA GLN A 300 -18.03 4.04 -18.54
C GLN A 300 -19.41 3.74 -17.92
N TYR A 301 -19.49 2.72 -17.06
CA TYR A 301 -20.74 2.40 -16.36
C TYR A 301 -21.18 3.53 -15.42
N ALA A 302 -20.25 4.18 -14.73
CA ALA A 302 -20.53 5.36 -13.91
C ALA A 302 -21.08 6.53 -14.75
N ALA A 303 -20.43 6.82 -15.89
CA ALA A 303 -20.87 7.87 -16.81
C ALA A 303 -22.25 7.58 -17.41
N LEU A 304 -22.52 6.32 -17.79
CA LEU A 304 -23.83 5.90 -18.29
C LEU A 304 -24.90 6.04 -17.21
N SER A 305 -24.55 5.70 -15.97
CA SER A 305 -25.45 5.82 -14.81
C SER A 305 -25.80 7.28 -14.51
N LEU A 306 -24.87 8.22 -14.72
CA LEU A 306 -25.16 9.66 -14.62
C LEU A 306 -26.12 10.13 -15.72
N ALA A 307 -26.00 9.58 -16.93
CA ALA A 307 -26.82 9.98 -18.06
C ALA A 307 -28.24 9.40 -18.02
N GLN A 308 -28.38 8.15 -17.53
CA GLN A 308 -29.64 7.39 -17.61
C GLN A 308 -30.28 7.10 -16.26
N GLY A 309 -29.52 7.19 -15.17
CA GLY A 309 -30.01 6.95 -13.82
C GLY A 309 -30.90 8.08 -13.35
N SER A 310 -32.05 7.72 -12.80
CA SER A 310 -32.94 8.66 -12.10
C SER A 310 -32.45 8.99 -10.69
N ASN A 311 -31.66 8.09 -10.09
CA ASN A 311 -31.05 8.29 -8.78
C ASN A 311 -29.78 7.44 -8.62
N ILE A 312 -28.73 8.03 -8.05
CA ILE A 312 -27.47 7.34 -7.72
C ILE A 312 -27.25 7.41 -6.22
N VAL A 313 -26.93 6.27 -5.62
CA VAL A 313 -26.69 6.13 -4.19
C VAL A 313 -25.38 5.38 -3.98
N LEU A 314 -24.47 5.98 -3.22
CA LEU A 314 -23.27 5.29 -2.75
C LEU A 314 -23.52 4.68 -1.38
N VAL A 315 -23.34 3.36 -1.30
CA VAL A 315 -23.44 2.60 -0.06
C VAL A 315 -22.04 2.34 0.46
N ARG A 316 -21.72 2.92 1.62
CA ARG A 316 -20.44 2.69 2.28
C ARG A 316 -20.34 1.25 2.76
N ARG A 317 -19.24 0.58 2.40
CA ARG A 317 -18.89 -0.75 2.89
C ARG A 317 -18.31 -0.68 4.30
N ALA A 318 -18.54 -1.73 5.09
CA ALA A 318 -17.86 -1.87 6.37
C ALA A 318 -16.33 -1.96 6.12
N PRO A 319 -15.48 -1.42 7.02
CA PRO A 319 -14.04 -1.58 6.91
C PRO A 319 -13.65 -3.07 6.76
N GLY A 320 -13.17 -3.44 5.57
CA GLY A 320 -12.78 -4.81 5.21
C GLY A 320 -13.81 -5.74 4.66
N ASP A 321 -14.99 -5.23 4.35
CA ASP A 321 -15.87 -5.88 3.41
C ASP A 321 -15.41 -5.60 1.97
N PHE A 322 -14.70 -6.53 1.36
CA PHE A 322 -14.28 -6.48 -0.04
C PHE A 322 -14.91 -7.56 -0.92
N GLU A 323 -15.74 -8.42 -0.32
CA GLU A 323 -16.36 -9.49 -1.06
C GLU A 323 -17.38 -8.90 -2.03
N MET A 324 -17.32 -9.35 -3.28
CA MET A 324 -18.24 -8.92 -4.33
C MET A 324 -19.55 -9.68 -4.15
N ARG A 325 -20.44 -9.11 -3.34
CA ARG A 325 -21.80 -9.62 -3.13
C ARG A 325 -22.77 -8.67 -3.80
N PRO A 326 -23.16 -8.89 -5.07
CA PRO A 326 -24.12 -8.01 -5.73
C PRO A 326 -25.42 -8.00 -4.92
N MET A 327 -25.92 -6.81 -4.59
CA MET A 327 -27.25 -6.70 -4.00
C MET A 327 -28.26 -7.10 -5.07
N GLU A 328 -29.24 -7.94 -4.70
CA GLU A 328 -30.24 -8.41 -5.66
C GLU A 328 -30.98 -7.20 -6.27
N ILE A 329 -31.19 -7.25 -7.59
CA ILE A 329 -31.98 -6.22 -8.28
C ILE A 329 -33.37 -6.18 -7.64
N ALA A 330 -33.69 -5.02 -7.08
CA ALA A 330 -34.94 -4.79 -6.38
C ALA A 330 -35.88 -3.95 -7.23
N SER A 331 -37.16 -4.31 -7.18
CA SER A 331 -38.27 -3.50 -7.67
C SER A 331 -39.44 -3.62 -6.69
N PHE A 332 -40.27 -2.58 -6.59
CA PHE A 332 -41.40 -2.62 -5.65
C PHE A 332 -42.40 -3.73 -5.96
N ARG A 333 -42.52 -4.14 -7.23
CA ARG A 333 -43.40 -5.25 -7.62
C ARG A 333 -42.98 -6.58 -6.99
N LYS A 334 -41.68 -6.81 -6.79
CA LYS A 334 -41.18 -8.01 -6.07
C LYS A 334 -41.55 -8.01 -4.59
N LEU A 335 -41.83 -6.84 -3.98
CA LEU A 335 -42.12 -6.71 -2.55
C LEU A 335 -43.59 -6.95 -2.22
N VAL A 336 -44.50 -6.71 -3.17
CA VAL A 336 -45.94 -6.89 -2.98
C VAL A 336 -46.35 -8.20 -3.68
N LYS A 337 -46.57 -9.26 -2.89
CA LYS A 337 -47.16 -10.52 -3.35
C LYS A 337 -48.67 -10.43 -3.36
#